data_AF-A0A0F9D4M2-F1
#
_entry.id   AF-A0A0F9D4M2-F1
#
_cell.length_a   1.000
_cell.length_b   1.000
_cell.length_c   1.000
_cell.angle_alpha   90.00
_cell.angle_beta   90.00
_cell.angle_gamma   90.00
#
_symmetry.space_group_name_H-M   'P 1'
#
loop_
_entity.id
_entity.type
_entity.pdbx_description
1 polymer ?
#
loop_
_entity_poly.entity_id
_entity_poly.type
_entity_poly.pdbx_seq_one_letter_code
_entity_poly.pdbx_strand_id
1 'polypeptide(L)' 'MPAHWKRINPGMAPPVGQIQAVAAKKHLTVFLRSPSAPGAGSPEQKLKFSKCAAGTKGVSSRLERNTIMRSCLK' A
#
# COMPACT_ATOMS: atom_id res chain seq x y z
N MET A 1 -16.61 -6.54 4.60
CA MET A 1 -15.58 -5.63 5.16
C MET A 1 -14.73 -5.09 4.02
N PRO A 2 -14.44 -3.78 3.96
CA PRO A 2 -13.53 -3.24 2.94
C PRO A 2 -12.18 -3.95 3.08
N ALA A 3 -11.62 -4.39 1.96
CA ALA A 3 -10.35 -5.08 1.97
C ALA A 3 -9.19 -4.07 2.12
N HIS A 4 -8.91 -3.71 3.36
CA HIS A 4 -7.92 -2.71 3.71
C HIS A 4 -6.50 -3.16 3.39
N TRP A 5 -5.71 -2.23 2.83
CA TRP A 5 -4.27 -2.39 2.70
C TRP A 5 -3.61 -2.27 4.08
N LYS A 6 -2.99 -3.36 4.53
CA LYS A 6 -2.26 -3.43 5.80
C LYS A 6 -0.78 -3.19 5.55
N ARG A 7 -0.17 -2.29 6.32
CA ARG A 7 1.28 -2.10 6.30
C ARG A 7 1.98 -3.33 6.89
N ILE A 8 3.01 -3.84 6.23
CA ILE A 8 3.84 -4.94 6.75
C ILE A 8 5.28 -4.48 7.00
N ASN A 9 5.96 -5.17 7.91
CA ASN A 9 7.38 -4.93 8.17
C ASN A 9 8.20 -5.72 7.13
N PRO A 10 9.07 -5.07 6.33
CA PRO A 10 9.86 -5.76 5.31
C PRO A 10 10.86 -6.79 5.87
N GLY A 11 11.18 -6.75 7.17
CA GLY A 11 12.01 -7.76 7.84
C GLY A 11 11.30 -9.08 8.15
N MET A 12 10.00 -9.20 7.87
CA MET A 12 9.24 -10.44 8.04
C MET A 12 8.93 -11.05 6.67
N ALA A 13 8.89 -12.38 6.62
CA ALA A 13 8.42 -13.10 5.43
C ALA A 13 7.04 -12.55 5.03
N PRO A 14 6.86 -12.10 3.77
CA PRO A 14 5.62 -11.51 3.36
C PRO A 14 4.53 -12.59 3.36
N PRO A 15 3.41 -12.38 4.07
CA PRO A 15 2.29 -13.31 4.02
C PRO A 15 1.70 -13.35 2.60
N VAL A 16 1.01 -14.46 2.29
CA VAL A 16 0.27 -14.61 1.03
C VAL A 16 -0.69 -13.45 0.80
N GLY A 17 -0.71 -12.90 -0.42
CA GLY A 17 -1.56 -11.78 -0.80
C GLY A 17 -0.94 -10.87 -1.86
N GLN A 18 -1.60 -9.74 -2.12
CA GLN A 18 -1.09 -8.72 -3.03
C GLN A 18 -0.20 -7.75 -2.26
N ILE A 19 1.08 -7.68 -2.65
CA ILE A 19 2.09 -6.83 -2.01
C ILE A 19 2.41 -5.67 -2.94
N GLN A 20 2.38 -4.46 -2.39
CA GLN A 20 2.84 -3.25 -3.10
C GLN A 20 3.64 -2.36 -2.17
N ALA A 21 4.60 -1.63 -2.74
CA ALA A 21 5.50 -0.78 -1.97
C ALA A 21 5.47 0.66 -2.48
N VAL A 22 5.60 1.60 -1.56
CA VAL A 22 5.83 3.01 -1.85
C VAL A 22 7.26 3.35 -1.45
N ALA A 23 8.07 3.69 -2.45
CA ALA A 23 9.42 4.21 -2.23
C ALA A 23 9.36 5.70 -1.88
N ALA A 24 10.06 6.08 -0.82
CA ALA A 24 10.42 7.46 -0.52
C ALA A 24 11.95 7.58 -0.42
N LYS A 25 12.46 8.81 -0.43
CA LYS A 25 13.89 9.14 -0.58
C LYS A 25 14.86 8.25 0.23
N LYS A 26 14.52 7.92 1.48
CA LYS A 26 15.32 7.02 2.36
C LYS A 26 14.55 5.82 2.92
N HIS A 27 13.27 5.66 2.57
CA HIS A 27 12.39 4.68 3.24
C HIS A 27 11.46 3.98 2.26
N LEU A 28 11.36 2.66 2.42
CA LEU A 28 10.39 1.84 1.71
C LEU A 28 9.23 1.52 2.67
N THR A 29 7.99 1.79 2.25
CA THR A 29 6.79 1.37 2.98
C THR A 29 6.08 0.27 2.19
N VAL A 30 5.96 -0.92 2.79
CA VAL A 30 5.30 -2.07 2.16
C VAL A 30 3.88 -2.23 2.67
N PHE A 31 2.95 -2.47 1.75
CA PHE A 31 1.54 -2.73 2.00
C PHE A 31 1.16 -4.10 1.45
N LEU A 32 0.30 -4.78 2.19
CA LEU A 32 -0.28 -6.08 1.88
C LEU A 32 -1.79 -5.92 1.80
N ARG A 33 -2.39 -6.56 0.81
CA ARG A 33 -3.83 -6.80 0.75
C ARG A 33 -4.09 -8.29 0.81
N SER A 34 -5.10 -8.68 1.59
CA SER A 34 -5.48 -10.09 1.76
C SER A 34 -5.77 -10.74 0.40
N PRO A 35 -5.39 -12.02 0.18
CA PRO A 35 -5.73 -12.75 -1.05
C PRO A 35 -7.24 -12.98 -1.18
N SER A 36 -7.97 -13.07 -0.05
CA SER A 36 -9.43 -13.19 -0.02
C SER A 36 -10.17 -11.87 -0.26
N ALA A 37 -9.46 -10.77 -0.49
CA ALA A 37 -10.06 -9.48 -0.77
C ALA A 37 -10.72 -9.44 -2.16
N PRO A 38 -11.89 -8.77 -2.31
CA PRO A 38 -12.48 -8.53 -3.62
C PRO A 38 -11.51 -7.80 -4.55
N GLY A 39 -11.21 -8.41 -5.70
CA GLY A 39 -10.27 -7.88 -6.68
C GLY A 39 -8.81 -7.90 -6.24
N ALA A 40 -8.41 -8.74 -5.27
CA ALA A 40 -7.00 -8.99 -4.98
C ALA A 40 -6.25 -9.42 -6.25
N GLY A 41 -5.09 -8.81 -6.52
CA GLY A 41 -4.28 -9.11 -7.71
C GLY A 41 -4.76 -8.46 -9.01
N SER A 42 -5.98 -7.90 -9.04
CA SER A 42 -6.54 -7.25 -10.23
C SER A 42 -5.70 -6.05 -10.69
N PRO A 43 -5.59 -5.81 -12.02
CA PRO A 43 -4.86 -4.67 -12.56
C PRO A 43 -5.47 -3.33 -12.12
N GLU A 44 -6.79 -3.25 -11.92
CA GLU A 44 -7.46 -2.04 -11.43
C GLU A 44 -6.99 -1.64 -10.03
N GLN A 45 -6.85 -2.61 -9.12
CA GLN A 45 -6.39 -2.36 -7.76
C GLN A 45 -4.89 -2.00 -7.73
N LYS A 46 -4.11 -2.55 -8.66
CA LYS A 46 -2.72 -2.10 -8.89
C LYS A 46 -2.68 -0.64 -9.34
N LEU A 47 -3.50 -0.28 -10.33
CA LEU A 47 -3.62 1.10 -10.82
C LEU A 47 -4.08 2.08 -9.75
N LYS A 48 -5.08 1.73 -8.94
CA LYS A 48 -5.54 2.56 -7.81
C LYS A 48 -4.41 2.79 -6.81
N PHE A 49 -3.69 1.73 -6.42
CA PHE A 49 -2.54 1.85 -5.54
C PHE A 49 -1.45 2.76 -6.13
N SER A 50 -1.07 2.56 -7.38
CA SER A 50 -0.06 3.39 -8.05
C SER A 50 -0.46 4.86 -8.11
N LYS A 51 -1.72 5.17 -8.39
CA LYS A 51 -2.25 6.54 -8.38
C LYS A 51 -2.16 7.17 -6.98
N CYS A 52 -2.58 6.43 -5.95
CA CYS A 52 -2.47 6.90 -4.56
C CYS A 52 -1.00 7.09 -4.13
N ALA A 53 -0.13 6.17 -4.49
CA ALA A 53 1.30 6.22 -4.19
C ALA A 53 1.98 7.43 -4.85
N ALA A 54 1.62 7.74 -6.10
CA ALA A 54 2.13 8.92 -6.80
C ALA A 54 1.80 10.22 -6.06
N GLY A 55 0.60 10.32 -5.46
CA GLY A 55 0.19 11.46 -4.62
C GLY A 55 0.97 11.61 -3.32
N THR A 56 1.77 10.61 -2.95
CA THR A 56 2.62 10.66 -1.75
C THR A 56 4.11 10.91 -2.03
N LYS A 57 4.46 11.12 -3.30
CA LYS A 57 5.83 11.40 -3.73
C LYS A 57 6.27 12.75 -3.17
N GLY A 58 7.38 12.77 -2.43
CA GLY A 58 7.92 13.99 -1.79
C GLY A 58 7.50 14.19 -0.33
N VAL A 59 6.53 13.43 0.18
CA VAL A 59 6.12 13.49 1.59
C VAL A 59 7.21 12.87 2.48
N SER A 60 7.92 13.71 3.21
CA SER A 60 9.00 13.32 4.13
C SER A 60 8.46 12.53 5.32
N SER A 61 7.35 12.99 5.90
CA SER A 61 6.69 12.36 7.05
C SER A 61 6.08 11.01 6.70
N ARG A 62 6.54 9.96 7.40
CA ARG A 62 5.99 8.60 7.24
C ARG A 62 4.54 8.50 7.69
N LEU A 63 4.16 9.25 8.73
CA LEU A 63 2.82 9.22 9.32
C LEU A 63 1.80 9.81 8.34
N GLU A 64 2.13 10.97 7.79
CA GLU A 64 1.35 11.68 6.79
C GLU A 64 1.15 10.84 5.51
N ARG A 65 2.22 10.18 5.04
CA ARG A 65 2.15 9.23 3.93
C ARG A 65 1.15 8.09 4.16
N ASN A 66 1.13 7.53 5.37
CA ASN A 66 0.21 6.45 5.70
C ASN A 66 -1.24 6.94 5.76
N THR A 67 -1.47 8.15 6.25
CA THR A 67 -2.81 8.76 6.28
C THR A 67 -3.35 8.97 4.87
N ILE A 68 -2.53 9.52 3.96
CA ILE A 68 -2.90 9.71 2.55
C ILE A 68 -3.21 8.36 1.88
N MET A 69 -2.31 7.38 2.03
CA MET A 69 -2.52 6.03 1.46
C MET A 69 -3.80 5.37 1.99
N ARG A 70 -4.08 5.47 3.31
CA ARG A 70 -5.30 4.92 3.91
C ARG A 70 -6.56 5.62 3.43
N SER A 71 -6.52 6.94 3.25
CA SER A 71 -7.67 7.70 2.77
C SER A 71 -7.99 7.41 1.30
N CYS A 72 -6.95 7.24 0.47
CA CYS A 72 -7.09 6.99 -0.95
C CYS A 72 -7.47 5.54 -1.28
N LEU A 73 -7.13 4.59 -0.40
CA LEU A 73 -7.39 3.15 -0.59
C LEU A 73 -8.55 2.62 0.27
N LYS A 74 -9.49 3.49 0.63
CA LYS A 74 -10.76 3.09 1.27
C LYS A 74 -11.61 2.23 0.35
#